data_AF-A0A7C7FWY3-F1
#
_entry.id   AF-A0A7C7FWY3-F1
#
_cell.length_a   1.000
_cell.length_b   1.000
_cell.length_c   1.000
_cell.angle_alpha   90.00
_cell.angle_beta   90.00
_cell.angle_gamma   90.00
#
_symmetry.space_group_name_H-M   'P 1'
#
loop_
_entity.id
_entity.type
_entity.pdbx_description
1 polymer ?
#
loop_
_entity_poly.entity_id
_entity_poly.type
_entity_poly.pdbx_seq_one_letter_code
_entity_poly.pdbx_strand_id
1 'polypeptide(L)' 'MKIGNLYMFDRNGFCNFEVVQRWQNKLAVYLGEDDGLIFYANGHKIINHKFLVEGNVQLVDKTFLELMKEIKTNV' A
#
# COMPACT_ATOMS: atom_id res chain seq x y z
N MET A 1 -9.13 12.00 15.22
CA MET A 1 -8.63 10.76 14.59
C MET A 1 -7.72 11.18 13.44
N LYS A 2 -6.44 10.80 13.43
CA LYS A 2 -5.54 11.18 12.33
C LYS A 2 -5.91 10.30 11.13
N ILE A 3 -6.62 10.86 10.16
CA ILE A 3 -6.84 10.19 8.87
C ILE A 3 -5.45 10.00 8.28
N GLY A 4 -5.08 8.76 7.96
CA GLY A 4 -3.79 8.47 7.36
C GLY A 4 -3.66 9.11 5.98
N ASN A 5 -2.44 9.19 5.46
CA ASN A 5 -2.17 9.85 4.19
C ASN A 5 -2.87 9.11 3.04
N LEU A 6 -3.31 9.86 2.03
CA LEU A 6 -3.97 9.32 0.84
C LEU A 6 -2.95 8.98 -0.24
N TYR A 7 -3.14 7.83 -0.87
CA TYR A 7 -2.30 7.35 -1.95
C TYR A 7 -3.18 6.96 -3.14
N MET A 8 -2.58 7.03 -4.32
CA MET A 8 -3.14 6.48 -5.55
C MET A 8 -2.09 5.65 -6.26
N PHE A 9 -2.54 4.60 -6.93
CA PHE A 9 -1.68 3.75 -7.73
C PHE A 9 -1.09 4.55 -8.90
N ASP A 10 0.23 4.65 -8.94
CA ASP A 10 1.01 5.34 -9.97
C ASP A 10 1.88 4.26 -10.62
N ARG A 11 1.48 3.83 -11.84
CA ARG A 11 1.98 2.63 -12.53
C ARG A 11 3.43 2.77 -13.00
N ASN A 12 4.35 3.08 -12.10
CA ASN A 12 5.78 3.19 -12.30
C ASN A 12 6.43 1.83 -12.01
N GLY A 13 6.26 0.86 -12.91
CA GLY A 13 6.97 -0.42 -12.82
C GLY A 13 6.17 -1.63 -13.27
N PHE A 14 6.80 -2.79 -13.15
CA PHE A 14 6.17 -4.08 -13.41
C PHE A 14 5.35 -4.54 -12.21
N CYS A 15 4.08 -4.84 -12.46
CA CYS A 15 3.17 -5.45 -11.49
C CYS A 15 2.25 -6.44 -12.23
N ASN A 16 1.73 -7.43 -11.50
CA ASN A 16 0.82 -8.41 -12.08
C ASN A 16 -0.57 -7.80 -12.33
N PHE A 17 -1.37 -8.47 -13.17
CA PHE A 17 -2.69 -7.96 -13.58
C PHE A 17 -3.67 -7.84 -12.40
N GLU A 18 -3.64 -8.77 -11.45
CA GLU A 18 -4.51 -8.75 -10.26
C GLU A 18 -4.26 -7.54 -9.37
N VAL A 19 -2.99 -7.15 -9.20
CA VAL A 19 -2.60 -5.92 -8.52
C VAL A 19 -3.18 -4.71 -9.23
N VAL A 20 -3.03 -4.61 -10.55
CA VAL A 20 -3.57 -3.47 -11.31
C VAL A 20 -5.08 -3.35 -11.07
N GLN A 21 -5.83 -4.42 -11.20
CA GLN A 21 -7.28 -4.39 -10.98
C GLN A 21 -7.67 -4.01 -9.54
N ARG A 22 -6.88 -4.45 -8.56
CA ARG A 22 -7.17 -4.19 -7.15
C ARG A 22 -6.96 -2.73 -6.77
N TRP A 23 -6.02 -2.02 -7.40
CA TRP A 23 -5.56 -0.70 -6.95
C TRP A 23 -5.82 0.44 -7.95
N GLN A 24 -5.94 0.15 -9.24
CA GLN A 24 -6.11 1.18 -10.28
C GLN A 24 -7.40 1.98 -10.07
N ASN A 25 -7.29 3.30 -10.22
CA ASN A 25 -8.39 4.28 -10.07
C ASN A 25 -9.09 4.26 -8.69
N LYS A 26 -8.43 3.73 -7.66
CA LYS A 26 -8.95 3.69 -6.29
C LYS A 26 -8.08 4.52 -5.37
N LEU A 27 -8.74 5.22 -4.44
CA LEU A 27 -8.05 5.90 -3.33
C LEU A 27 -7.70 4.88 -2.26
N ALA A 28 -6.45 4.90 -1.83
CA ALA A 28 -5.93 4.06 -0.77
C ALA A 28 -5.54 4.93 0.43
N VAL A 29 -6.10 4.65 1.61
CA VAL A 29 -5.72 5.34 2.84
C VAL A 29 -4.65 4.53 3.55
N TYR A 30 -3.48 5.10 3.80
CA TYR A 30 -2.43 4.41 4.55
C TYR A 30 -2.81 4.30 6.04
N LEU A 31 -2.83 3.09 6.58
CA LEU A 31 -3.21 2.81 7.97
C LEU A 31 -2.00 2.57 8.89
N GLY A 32 -0.78 2.57 8.35
CA GLY A 32 0.45 2.31 9.09
C GLY A 32 1.07 0.93 8.80
N GLU A 33 2.14 0.63 9.51
CA GLU A 33 2.85 -0.65 9.41
C GLU A 33 2.13 -1.73 10.22
N ASP A 34 2.27 -2.99 9.80
CA ASP A 34 1.87 -4.15 10.57
C ASP A 34 3.10 -4.91 11.06
N ASP A 35 3.52 -4.59 12.28
CA ASP A 35 4.63 -5.25 12.96
C ASP A 35 4.31 -6.68 13.42
N GLY A 36 3.04 -7.11 13.37
CA GLY A 36 2.61 -8.45 13.76
C GLY A 36 2.73 -9.49 12.64
N LEU A 37 2.72 -9.04 11.38
CA LEU A 37 2.83 -9.89 10.19
C LEU A 37 4.23 -9.82 9.59
N ILE A 38 5.19 -10.31 10.37
CA ILE A 38 6.59 -10.48 9.93
C ILE A 38 6.69 -11.79 9.16
N PHE A 39 6.85 -11.70 7.84
CA PHE A 39 7.26 -12.85 7.05
C PHE A 39 8.78 -12.90 6.97
N TYR A 40 9.34 -14.08 7.17
CA TYR A 40 10.75 -14.36 6.92
C TYR A 40 10.88 -15.04 5.56
N ALA A 41 11.07 -14.27 4.49
CA ALA A 41 11.48 -14.82 3.21
C ALA A 41 13.01 -14.87 3.19
N ASN A 42 13.59 -16.07 3.08
CA ASN A 42 15.04 -16.26 3.03
C ASN A 42 15.82 -15.64 4.22
N GLY A 43 15.20 -15.57 5.41
CA GLY A 43 15.83 -14.99 6.61
C GLY A 43 15.69 -13.47 6.75
N HIS A 44 15.04 -12.79 5.82
CA HIS A 44 14.80 -11.34 5.89
C HIS A 44 13.42 -11.04 6.46
N LYS A 45 13.36 -10.14 7.46
CA LYS A 45 12.11 -9.60 8.02
C LYS A 45 11.44 -8.70 6.98
N ILE A 46 10.25 -9.08 6.53
CA ILE A 46 9.37 -8.24 5.72
C ILE A 46 8.37 -7.55 6.65
N ILE A 47 8.37 -6.22 6.63
CA ILE A 47 7.35 -5.39 7.30
C ILE A 47 6.27 -5.09 6.26
N ASN A 48 5.02 -5.41 6.60
CA ASN A 48 3.88 -5.10 5.75
C ASN A 48 3.29 -3.73 6.10
N HIS A 49 2.78 -3.06 5.09
CA HIS A 49 2.09 -1.78 5.15
C HIS A 49 0.60 -2.00 4.91
N LYS A 50 -0.25 -1.42 5.75
CA LYS A 50 -1.71 -1.54 5.67
C LYS A 50 -2.32 -0.38 4.91
N PHE A 51 -3.22 -0.69 3.99
CA PHE A 51 -4.04 0.30 3.30
C PHE A 51 -5.52 -0.06 3.39
N LEU A 52 -6.38 0.96 3.51
CA LEU A 52 -7.82 0.83 3.28
C LEU A 52 -8.12 1.20 1.83
N VAL A 53 -8.65 0.25 1.06
CA VAL A 53 -9.05 0.45 -0.34
C VAL A 53 -10.48 -0.04 -0.48
N GLU A 54 -11.40 0.86 -0.86
CA GLU A 54 -12.84 0.53 -1.02
C GLU A 54 -13.45 -0.22 0.18
N GLY A 55 -13.08 0.16 1.40
CA GLY A 55 -13.58 -0.48 2.63
C GLY A 55 -12.89 -1.79 3.01
N ASN A 56 -11.93 -2.29 2.22
CA ASN A 56 -11.17 -3.51 2.49
C ASN A 56 -9.73 -3.19 2.90
N VAL A 57 -9.23 -3.88 3.93
CA VAL A 57 -7.82 -3.77 4.33
C VAL A 57 -6.96 -4.61 3.39
N GLN A 58 -5.92 -4.00 2.84
CA GLN A 58 -4.92 -4.63 1.99
C GLN A 58 -3.54 -4.49 2.63
N LEU A 59 -2.76 -5.56 2.54
CA LEU A 59 -1.37 -5.61 3.00
C LEU A 59 -0.45 -5.59 1.79
N VAL A 60 0.58 -4.77 1.86
CA VAL A 60 1.60 -4.66 0.83
C VAL A 60 2.97 -4.54 1.46
N ASP A 61 3.99 -5.09 0.83
CA ASP A 61 5.36 -4.90 1.29
C ASP A 61 5.90 -3.51 0.91
N LYS A 62 7.11 -3.22 1.38
CA LYS A 62 7.80 -1.94 1.10
C LYS A 62 8.05 -1.69 -0.39
N THR A 63 8.31 -2.72 -1.20
CA THR A 63 8.58 -2.54 -2.64
C THR A 63 7.33 -2.08 -3.38
N PHE A 64 6.15 -2.48 -2.91
CA PHE A 64 4.90 -2.02 -3.48
C PHE A 64 4.66 -0.52 -3.30
N LEU A 65 5.22 0.09 -2.25
CA LEU A 65 5.09 1.52 -2.02
C LEU A 65 5.69 2.36 -3.16
N GLU A 66 6.65 1.81 -3.90
CA GLU A 66 7.24 2.46 -5.08
C GLU A 66 6.24 2.62 -6.23
N LEU A 67 5.15 1.83 -6.22
CA LEU A 67 4.04 1.90 -7.17
C LEU A 67 2.90 2.82 -6.70
N MET A 68 3.06 3.48 -5.55
CA MET A 68 2.04 4.33 -4.95
C MET A 68 2.53 5.77 -4.88
N LYS A 69 1.69 6.70 -5.31
CA LYS A 69 1.94 8.13 -5.20
C LYS A 69 1.08 8.73 -4.11
N GLU A 70 1.72 9.36 -3.14
CA GLU A 70 1.03 10.14 -2.12
C GLU A 70 0.33 11.35 -2.76
N ILE A 71 -0.97 11.49 -2.48
CA ILE A 71 -1.75 12.66 -2.86
C ILE A 71 -1.49 13.72 -1.79
N LYS A 72 -0.62 14.66 -2.09
CA LYS A 72 -0.44 15.86 -1.26
C LYS A 72 -1.72 16.69 -1.34
N THR A 73 -2.45 16.76 -0.23
CA THR A 73 -3.53 17.73 -0.07
C THR A 73 -2.88 19.00 0.47
N ASN A 74 -2.90 20.07 -0.33
CA ASN A 74 -2.54 21.40 0.16
C ASN A 74 -3.71 21.85 1.04
N VAL A 75 -3.62 21.60 2.34
CA VAL A 75 -4.48 22.22 3.35
C VAL A 75 -3.71 23.38 3.95
#